data_AF-A0A6M0BAQ2-F1
#
_entry.id   AF-A0A6M0BAQ2-F1
#
_cell.length_a   1.000
_cell.length_b   1.000
_cell.length_c   1.000
_cell.angle_alpha   90.00
_cell.angle_beta   90.00
_cell.angle_gamma   90.00
#
_symmetry.space_group_name_H-M   'P 1'
#
loop_
_entity.id
_entity.type
_entity.pdbx_description
1 polymer ?
#
loop_
_entity_poly.entity_id
_entity_poly.type
_entity_poly.pdbx_seq_one_letter_code
_entity_poly.pdbx_strand_id
1 'polypeptide(L)'
;MVNYTFILHIKEIEDEFRYAITLDKSQEDNPALFFTLSEREKLRTWFQEQSLCKINDYHLAKIIKTWIQDIEEGFRYSSITLDLPLMIESDISNLKESGNQEIPHPIYPDLSGIEPISGMLPPLNFN
;
A
#
# COMPACT_ATOMS: atom_id res chain seq x y z
N MET A 1 30.69 18.84 8.64
CA MET A 1 29.62 17.83 8.61
C MET A 1 28.45 18.38 9.40
N VAL A 2 27.26 18.40 8.81
CA VAL A 2 26.05 18.97 9.42
C VAL A 2 24.91 17.98 9.30
N ASN A 3 24.08 17.90 10.35
CA ASN A 3 22.95 16.97 10.40
C ASN A 3 21.67 17.65 9.89
N TYR A 4 20.94 16.90 9.06
CA TYR A 4 19.65 17.29 8.51
C TYR A 4 18.63 16.21 8.84
N THR A 5 17.42 16.63 9.17
CA THR A 5 16.32 15.72 9.50
C THR A 5 15.12 15.99 8.60
N PHE A 6 14.60 14.94 7.99
CA PHE A 6 13.36 14.97 7.25
C PHE A 6 12.25 14.28 8.04
N ILE A 7 11.07 14.89 8.05
CA ILE A 7 9.88 14.39 8.74
C ILE A 7 8.81 14.09 7.69
N LEU A 8 8.42 12.83 7.60
CA LEU A 8 7.28 12.41 6.80
C LEU A 8 6.06 12.28 7.70
N HIS A 9 5.01 13.03 7.36
CA HIS A 9 3.67 12.86 7.88
C HIS A 9 2.83 12.14 6.83
N ILE A 10 1.99 11.22 7.28
CA ILE A 10 1.05 10.52 6.41
C ILE A 10 -0.34 10.97 6.79
N LYS A 11 -1.18 11.30 5.80
CA LYS A 11 -2.57 11.67 6.07
C LYS A 11 -3.26 10.56 6.85
N GLU A 12 -4.07 10.94 7.82
CA GLU A 12 -4.84 10.03 8.68
C GLU A 12 -3.98 9.20 9.66
N ILE A 13 -2.67 9.40 9.69
CA ILE A 13 -1.75 8.82 10.68
C ILE A 13 -1.16 9.97 11.51
N GLU A 14 -1.34 9.92 12.84
CA GLU A 14 -0.81 10.95 13.74
C GLU A 14 0.70 10.83 13.98
N ASP A 15 1.29 9.67 13.66
CA ASP A 15 2.72 9.41 13.84
C ASP A 15 3.60 10.22 12.87
N GLU A 16 4.80 10.54 13.36
CA GLU A 16 5.84 11.22 12.59
C GLU A 16 7.00 10.27 12.28
N PHE A 17 7.35 10.13 11.00
CA PHE A 17 8.47 9.30 10.58
C PHE A 17 9.68 10.19 10.28
N ARG A 18 10.76 10.03 11.03
CA ARG A 18 11.94 10.93 10.97
C ARG A 18 13.18 10.23 10.42
N TYR A 19 13.74 10.76 9.33
CA TYR A 19 14.98 10.26 8.74
C TYR A 19 16.09 11.33 8.81
N ALA A 20 17.24 10.97 9.36
CA ALA A 20 18.36 11.89 9.54
C ALA A 20 19.56 11.51 8.68
N ILE A 21 20.20 12.51 8.07
CA ILE A 21 21.43 12.36 7.28
C ILE A 21 22.47 13.37 7.74
N THR A 22 23.74 13.02 7.54
CA THR A 22 24.86 13.94 7.76
C THR A 22 25.48 14.28 6.42
N LEU A 23 25.50 15.56 6.09
CA LEU A 23 26.08 16.07 4.85
C LEU A 23 27.47 16.65 5.11
N ASP A 24 28.39 16.41 4.18
CA ASP A 24 29.63 17.18 4.08
C ASP A 24 29.40 18.52 3.36
N LYS A 25 30.43 19.37 3.32
CA LYS A 25 30.31 20.71 2.73
C LYS A 25 29.95 20.69 1.24
N SER A 26 30.50 19.74 0.49
CA SER A 26 30.22 19.62 -0.95
C SER A 26 28.79 19.14 -1.22
N GLN A 27 28.25 18.29 -0.34
CA GLN A 27 26.88 17.84 -0.39
C GLN A 27 25.90 18.89 0.13
N GLU A 28 26.30 19.73 1.07
CA GLU A 28 25.50 20.89 1.51
C GLU A 28 25.38 21.93 0.39
N ASP A 29 26.48 22.21 -0.34
CA ASP A 29 26.47 23.11 -1.49
C ASP A 29 25.71 22.52 -2.71
N ASN A 30 25.61 21.19 -2.81
CA ASN A 30 24.86 20.49 -3.85
C ASN A 30 24.20 19.20 -3.31
N PRO A 31 22.99 19.30 -2.72
CA PRO A 31 22.33 18.18 -2.03
C PRO A 31 22.02 17.00 -2.93
N ALA A 32 21.86 17.23 -4.24
CA ALA A 32 21.61 16.17 -5.22
C ALA A 32 22.74 15.13 -5.29
N LEU A 33 23.97 15.49 -4.89
CA LEU A 33 25.11 14.56 -4.82
C LEU A 33 24.94 13.48 -3.75
N PHE A 34 24.21 13.76 -2.68
CA PHE A 34 23.94 12.79 -1.62
C PHE A 34 22.88 11.77 -2.04
N PHE A 35 21.82 12.21 -2.71
CA PHE A 35 20.68 11.38 -3.11
C PHE A 35 20.97 10.51 -4.35
N THR A 36 22.00 9.66 -4.25
CA THR A 36 22.32 8.60 -5.21
C THR A 36 21.24 7.51 -5.22
N LEU A 37 21.19 6.67 -6.26
CA LEU A 37 20.22 5.57 -6.35
C LEU A 37 20.18 4.71 -5.07
N SER A 38 21.36 4.39 -4.52
CA SER A 38 21.48 3.60 -3.29
C SER A 38 20.84 4.29 -2.09
N GLU A 39 21.12 5.59 -1.90
CA GLU A 39 20.55 6.36 -0.78
C GLU A 39 19.05 6.58 -0.94
N ARG A 40 18.56 6.72 -2.18
CA ARG A 40 17.13 6.82 -2.47
C ARG A 40 16.37 5.55 -2.10
N GLU A 41 16.93 4.38 -2.44
CA GLU A 41 16.32 3.11 -2.06
C GLU A 41 16.37 2.87 -0.55
N LYS A 42 17.49 3.20 0.12
CA LYS A 42 17.56 3.16 1.59
C LYS A 42 16.49 4.04 2.24
N LEU A 43 16.33 5.26 1.74
CA LEU A 43 15.32 6.20 2.20
C LEU A 43 13.90 5.63 2.00
N ARG A 44 13.63 5.08 0.81
CA ARG A 44 12.35 4.40 0.52
C ARG A 44 12.10 3.27 1.51
N THR A 45 13.02 2.33 1.62
CA THR A 45 12.88 1.16 2.50
C THR A 45 12.66 1.58 3.94
N TRP A 46 13.43 2.54 4.43
CA TRP A 46 13.28 3.04 5.79
C TRP A 46 11.88 3.59 6.05
N PHE A 47 11.38 4.50 5.21
CA PHE A 47 10.05 5.07 5.41
C PHE A 47 8.96 4.01 5.25
N GLN A 48 9.10 3.06 4.31
CA GLN A 48 8.13 1.98 4.15
C GLN A 48 8.09 1.03 5.35
N GLU A 49 9.24 0.66 5.91
CA GLU A 49 9.32 -0.21 7.09
C GLU A 49 8.73 0.45 8.33
N GLN A 50 8.94 1.75 8.51
CA GLN A 50 8.41 2.48 9.67
C GLN A 50 6.91 2.78 9.54
N SER A 51 6.46 3.19 8.35
CA SER A 51 5.07 3.61 8.15
C SER A 51 4.11 2.49 7.75
N LEU A 52 4.63 1.36 7.27
CA LEU A 52 3.85 0.30 6.63
C LEU A 52 3.02 0.80 5.42
N CYS A 53 3.35 1.97 4.87
CA CYS A 53 2.75 2.54 3.67
C CYS A 53 3.66 2.36 2.46
N LYS A 54 3.08 2.25 1.27
CA LYS A 54 3.81 2.07 0.02
C LYS A 54 4.31 3.40 -0.53
N ILE A 55 5.61 3.48 -0.80
CA ILE A 55 6.25 4.67 -1.40
C ILE A 55 6.70 4.34 -2.83
N ASN A 56 5.87 4.75 -3.80
CA ASN A 56 6.21 4.62 -5.22
C ASN A 56 7.27 5.64 -5.66
N ASP A 57 7.73 5.54 -6.90
CA ASP A 57 8.73 6.47 -7.48
C ASP A 57 8.28 7.93 -7.43
N TYR A 58 6.98 8.19 -7.65
CA TYR A 58 6.43 9.54 -7.64
C TYR A 58 6.50 10.17 -6.24
N HIS A 59 6.09 9.45 -5.20
CA HIS A 59 6.16 9.90 -3.82
C HIS A 59 7.61 10.09 -3.37
N LEU A 60 8.49 9.15 -3.71
CA LEU A 60 9.91 9.24 -3.40
C LEU A 60 10.56 10.47 -4.06
N ALA A 61 10.28 10.72 -5.33
CA ALA A 61 10.79 11.89 -6.04
C ALA A 61 10.30 13.19 -5.40
N LYS A 62 9.05 13.23 -4.92
CA LYS A 62 8.49 14.39 -4.21
C LYS A 62 9.20 14.63 -2.88
N ILE A 63 9.41 13.59 -2.07
CA ILE A 63 10.16 13.66 -0.80
C ILE A 63 11.56 14.24 -1.04
N ILE A 64 12.31 13.65 -1.98
CA ILE A 64 13.68 14.06 -2.27
C ILE A 64 13.72 15.49 -2.79
N LYS A 65 12.83 15.86 -3.71
CA LYS A 65 12.79 17.21 -4.27
C LYS A 65 12.52 18.25 -3.19
N THR A 66 11.54 18.02 -2.32
CA THR A 66 11.26 18.90 -1.19
C THR A 66 12.46 19.00 -0.26
N TRP A 67 13.09 17.87 0.06
CA TRP A 67 14.24 17.90 0.95
C TRP A 67 15.45 18.64 0.36
N ILE A 68 15.75 18.43 -0.91
CA ILE A 68 16.83 19.15 -1.61
C ILE A 68 16.56 20.65 -1.57
N GLN A 69 15.33 21.08 -1.93
CA GLN A 69 14.97 22.49 -1.92
C GLN A 69 15.12 23.10 -0.54
N ASP A 70 14.64 22.42 0.50
CA ASP A 70 14.75 22.91 1.87
C ASP A 70 16.22 23.03 2.32
N ILE A 71 17.08 22.07 1.94
CA ILE A 71 18.52 22.12 2.22
C ILE A 71 19.16 23.31 1.52
N GLU A 72 18.82 23.56 0.25
CA GLU A 72 19.30 24.71 -0.54
C GLU A 72 18.85 26.05 0.07
N GLU A 73 17.67 26.10 0.66
CA GLU A 73 17.15 27.25 1.41
C GLU A 73 17.77 27.37 2.83
N GLY A 74 18.59 26.39 3.24
CA GLY A 74 19.32 26.39 4.51
C GLY A 74 18.57 25.76 5.69
N PHE A 75 17.42 25.13 5.45
CA PHE A 75 16.67 24.45 6.50
C PHE A 75 17.36 23.14 6.91
N ARG A 76 17.56 22.99 8.22
CA ARG A 76 18.07 21.74 8.83
C ARG A 76 16.97 20.71 9.09
N TYR A 77 15.73 21.18 9.12
CA TYR A 77 14.54 20.38 9.38
C TYR A 77 13.56 20.61 8.24
N SER A 78 13.14 19.51 7.62
CA SER A 78 12.21 19.48 6.50
C SER A 78 11.04 18.61 6.87
N SER A 79 9.84 18.98 6.41
CA SER A 79 8.64 18.17 6.65
C SER A 79 7.73 18.14 5.44
N ILE A 80 7.14 16.98 5.15
CA ILE A 80 6.11 16.86 4.13
C ILE A 80 4.96 15.99 4.62
N THR A 81 3.74 16.35 4.23
CA THR A 81 2.56 15.50 4.43
C THR A 81 2.17 14.85 3.10
N LEU A 82 2.09 13.53 3.08
CA LEU A 82 1.70 12.74 1.91
C LEU A 82 0.48 11.88 2.20
N ASP A 83 -0.24 11.59 1.13
CA ASP A 83 -1.36 10.66 1.11
C ASP A 83 -0.83 9.35 0.55
N LEU A 84 -0.55 8.36 1.41
CA LEU A 84 0.13 7.13 1.03
C LEU A 84 -0.77 5.91 1.26
N PRO A 85 -0.91 5.01 0.28
CA PRO A 85 -1.68 3.78 0.46
C PRO A 85 -0.94 2.80 1.38
N LEU A 86 -1.68 2.00 2.14
CA LEU A 86 -1.11 0.97 3.01
C LEU A 86 -0.48 -0.15 2.17
N MET A 87 0.66 -0.70 2.62
CA MET A 87 1.33 -1.79 1.90
C MET A 87 0.44 -3.04 1.80
N ILE A 88 -0.32 -3.35 2.87
CA ILE A 88 -1.19 -4.53 2.94
C ILE A 88 -2.27 -4.48 1.85
N GLU A 89 -2.87 -3.31 1.60
CA GLU A 89 -3.88 -3.15 0.54
C GLU A 89 -3.29 -3.44 -0.85
N SER A 90 -2.05 -3.04 -1.07
CA SER A 90 -1.37 -3.31 -2.34
C SER A 90 -0.96 -4.78 -2.53
N ASP A 91 -0.76 -5.55 -1.45
CA ASP A 91 -0.38 -6.96 -1.50
C ASP A 91 -1.57 -7.92 -1.36
N ILE A 92 -2.75 -7.46 -0.91
CA ILE A 92 -3.99 -8.25 -0.89
C ILE A 92 -4.32 -8.84 -2.26
N SER A 93 -4.06 -8.09 -3.34
CA SER A 93 -4.27 -8.55 -4.70
C SER A 93 -3.40 -9.75 -5.08
N ASN A 94 -2.32 -9.98 -4.34
CA ASN A 94 -1.34 -11.05 -4.56
C ASN A 94 -1.38 -12.14 -3.48
N LEU A 95 -2.28 -12.06 -2.51
CA LEU A 95 -2.47 -13.12 -1.51
C LEU A 95 -2.98 -14.38 -2.20
N LYS A 96 -2.09 -15.38 -2.35
CA LYS A 96 -2.48 -16.74 -2.71
C LYS A 96 -3.12 -17.38 -1.47
N GLU A 97 -4.44 -17.46 -1.47
CA GLU A 97 -5.19 -18.20 -0.46
C GLU A 97 -4.80 -19.69 -0.52
N SER A 98 -4.29 -20.23 0.59
CA SER A 98 -3.93 -21.65 0.72
C SER A 98 -5.09 -22.52 1.20
N GLY A 99 -6.31 -21.96 1.23
CA GLY A 99 -7.53 -22.67 1.59
C GLY A 99 -7.89 -23.73 0.54
N ASN A 100 -8.75 -24.67 0.92
CA ASN A 100 -9.30 -25.61 -0.04
C ASN A 100 -10.28 -24.88 -0.97
N GLN A 101 -9.78 -24.44 -2.12
CA GLN A 101 -10.58 -23.80 -3.17
C GLN A 101 -11.25 -24.82 -4.10
N GLU A 102 -11.20 -26.11 -3.78
CA GLU A 102 -11.96 -27.11 -4.51
C GLU A 102 -13.46 -26.84 -4.37
N ILE A 103 -14.14 -26.77 -5.51
CA ILE A 103 -15.59 -26.71 -5.54
C ILE A 103 -16.09 -28.04 -4.95
N PRO A 104 -16.86 -28.03 -3.83
CA PRO A 104 -17.33 -29.26 -3.22
C PRO A 104 -18.18 -30.03 -4.23
N HIS A 105 -18.01 -31.36 -4.27
CA HIS A 105 -18.82 -32.19 -5.15
C HIS A 105 -20.31 -32.01 -4.79
N PRO A 106 -21.17 -31.73 -5.78
CA PRO A 106 -22.60 -31.62 -5.54
C PRO A 106 -23.12 -32.98 -5.05
N ILE A 107 -23.69 -32.99 -3.85
CA ILE A 107 -24.42 -34.15 -3.32
C ILE A 107 -25.83 -34.06 -3.88
N TYR A 108 -26.15 -34.92 -4.85
CA TYR A 108 -27.50 -35.02 -5.35
C TYR A 108 -28.37 -35.80 -4.36
N PRO A 109 -29.57 -35.30 -4.00
CA PRO A 109 -30.49 -36.07 -3.17
C PRO A 109 -30.93 -37.34 -3.90
N ASP A 110 -31.10 -38.43 -3.16
CA ASP A 110 -31.72 -39.63 -3.69
C ASP A 110 -33.22 -39.38 -3.89
N LEU A 111 -33.66 -39.39 -5.15
CA LEU A 111 -35.06 -39.16 -5.54
C LEU A 111 -35.83 -40.48 -5.72
N SER A 112 -35.21 -41.64 -5.46
CA SER A 112 -35.80 -42.95 -5.73
C SER A 112 -37.09 -43.24 -4.95
N GLY A 113 -37.36 -42.49 -3.88
CA GLY A 113 -38.60 -42.56 -3.10
C GLY A 113 -39.62 -41.45 -3.38
N ILE A 114 -39.38 -40.59 -4.38
CA ILE A 114 -40.26 -39.46 -4.70
C ILE A 114 -41.06 -39.80 -5.94
N GLU A 115 -42.31 -40.23 -5.73
CA GLU A 115 -43.31 -40.36 -6.78
C GLU A 115 -44.50 -39.42 -6.52
N PRO A 116 -45.10 -38.82 -7.57
CA PRO A 116 -46.30 -38.04 -7.42
C PRO A 116 -47.47 -38.94 -7.03
N ILE A 117 -47.90 -38.87 -5.77
CA ILE A 117 -49.02 -39.64 -5.21
C ILE A 117 -50.40 -39.21 -5.75
N SER A 118 -50.52 -38.04 -6.39
CA SER A 118 -51.75 -37.63 -7.09
C SER A 118 -51.52 -36.41 -7.98
N GLY A 119 -52.04 -36.44 -9.21
CA GLY A 119 -52.23 -35.27 -10.06
C GLY A 119 -53.71 -34.99 -10.20
N MET A 120 -54.20 -33.88 -9.64
CA MET A 120 -55.58 -33.45 -9.87
C MET A 120 -55.61 -32.54 -11.10
N LEU A 121 -56.02 -33.09 -12.23
CA LEU A 121 -56.34 -32.28 -13.40
C LEU A 121 -57.65 -31.54 -13.11
N PRO A 122 -57.72 -30.20 -13.26
CA PRO A 122 -58.99 -29.49 -13.15
C PRO A 122 -59.95 -29.99 -14.24
N PRO A 123 -61.26 -30.06 -13.97
CA PRO A 123 -62.23 -30.51 -14.96
C PRO A 123 -62.20 -29.59 -16.18
N LEU A 124 -62.09 -30.17 -17.37
CA LEU A 124 -62.15 -29.43 -18.63
C LEU A 124 -63.60 -29.01 -18.88
N ASN A 125 -63.83 -27.70 -18.90
CA ASN A 125 -65.14 -27.12 -19.17
C ASN A 125 -65.27 -26.91 -20.68
N PHE A 126 -66.18 -27.66 -21.33
CA PHE A 126 -66.44 -27.56 -22.78
C PHE A 126 -67.74 -26.81 -23.07
N ASN A 127 -67.99 -25.70 -22.36
CA ASN A 127 -69.08 -24.79 -22.69
C ASN A 127 -68.78 -23.97 -23.94
#